data_AF-A0A0B7FYY4-F1
#
_entry.id   AF-A0A0B7FYY4-F1
#
_cell.length_a   1.000
_cell.length_b   1.000
_cell.length_c   1.000
_cell.angle_alpha   90.00
_cell.angle_beta   90.00
_cell.angle_gamma   90.00
#
_symmetry.space_group_name_H-M   'P 1'
#
loop_
_entity.id
_entity.type
_entity.pdbx_description
1 polymer ?
#
loop_
_entity_poly.entity_id
_entity_poly.type
_entity_poly.pdbx_seq_one_letter_code
_entity_poly.pdbx_strand_id
1 'polypeptide(L)'
;MSLVGVSAALKAASDPSFTTKRTIFDEFSLGGKVAVVTGGNRGLGLEMALALAEAGANVYVFDLPESPGEKFIATYEYAKQIGSSLKYISVDVT
;
A
#
# COMPACT_ATOMS: atom_id res chain seq x y z
N MET A 1 -8.03 3.27 17.62
CA MET A 1 -8.36 2.97 16.21
C MET A 1 -9.40 4.00 15.79
N SER A 2 -9.21 4.71 14.68
CA SER A 2 -10.20 5.67 14.17
C SER A 2 -11.49 4.93 13.79
N LEU A 3 -12.65 5.53 14.07
CA LEU A 3 -13.92 5.05 13.53
C LEU A 3 -13.95 5.42 12.04
N VAL A 4 -13.96 4.42 11.17
CA VAL A 4 -13.97 4.55 9.71
C VAL A 4 -15.10 3.70 9.11
N GLY A 5 -15.36 3.85 7.81
CA GLY A 5 -16.32 3.05 7.05
C GLY A 5 -17.72 2.98 7.66
N VAL A 6 -18.34 1.80 7.55
CA VAL A 6 -19.70 1.52 8.02
C VAL A 6 -19.84 1.75 9.53
N SER A 7 -18.79 1.49 10.32
CA SER A 7 -18.82 1.73 11.77
C SER A 7 -18.97 3.22 12.12
N ALA A 8 -18.29 4.11 11.37
CA ALA A 8 -18.49 5.55 11.53
C ALA A 8 -19.91 5.97 11.13
N ALA A 9 -20.46 5.38 10.06
CA ALA A 9 -21.83 5.65 9.63
C ALA A 9 -22.87 5.24 10.68
N LEU A 10 -22.71 4.06 11.29
CA LEU A 10 -23.57 3.60 12.39
C LEU A 10 -23.48 4.52 13.60
N LYS A 11 -22.27 4.99 13.96
CA LYS A 11 -22.10 5.96 15.06
C LYS A 11 -22.83 7.27 14.78
N ALA A 12 -22.69 7.82 13.56
CA ALA A 12 -23.36 9.03 13.13
C ALA A 12 -24.90 8.91 13.20
N ALA A 13 -25.45 7.74 12.83
CA ALA A 13 -26.89 7.48 12.91
C ALA A 13 -27.40 7.40 14.36
N SER A 14 -26.58 6.88 15.28
CA SER A 14 -26.95 6.71 16.70
C SER A 14 -26.74 7.94 17.58
N ASP A 15 -25.90 8.89 17.14
CA ASP A 15 -25.43 10.01 17.94
C ASP A 15 -25.41 11.30 17.09
N PRO A 16 -26.44 12.16 17.20
CA PRO A 16 -26.52 13.41 16.44
C PRO A 16 -25.38 14.40 16.71
N SER A 17 -24.61 14.22 17.80
CA SER A 17 -23.45 15.07 18.11
C SER A 17 -22.16 14.60 17.43
N PHE A 18 -22.16 13.40 16.82
CA PHE A 18 -21.00 12.88 16.11
C PHE A 18 -20.75 13.67 14.81
N THR A 19 -19.57 14.28 14.71
CA THR A 19 -19.18 15.03 13.51
C THR A 19 -18.72 14.07 12.41
N THR A 20 -19.45 14.07 11.29
CA THR A 20 -19.08 13.29 10.11
C THR A 20 -17.95 13.96 9.34
N LYS A 21 -17.00 13.15 8.85
CA LYS A 21 -15.90 13.60 7.99
C LYS A 21 -15.57 12.52 6.98
N ARG A 22 -14.88 12.90 5.90
CA ARG A 22 -14.30 11.91 4.97
C ARG A 22 -13.13 11.19 5.67
N THR A 23 -13.15 9.86 5.66
CA THR A 23 -12.15 9.01 6.35
C THR A 23 -11.44 8.04 5.42
N ILE A 24 -11.59 8.19 4.09
CA ILE A 24 -11.12 7.20 3.11
C ILE A 24 -9.63 6.85 3.27
N PHE A 25 -8.76 7.84 3.51
CA PHE A 25 -7.32 7.60 3.69
C PHE A 25 -6.99 6.88 5.00
N ASP A 26 -7.77 7.11 6.06
CA ASP A 26 -7.64 6.37 7.32
C ASP A 26 -8.13 4.92 7.14
N GLU A 27 -9.18 4.72 6.34
CA GLU A 27 -9.81 3.42 6.10
C GLU A 27 -8.93 2.48 5.27
N PHE A 28 -8.24 3.05 4.27
CA PHE A 28 -7.30 2.32 3.40
C PHE A 28 -5.84 2.42 3.87
N SER A 29 -5.57 2.99 5.04
CA SER A 29 -4.21 3.02 5.58
C SER A 29 -3.70 1.62 5.86
N LEU A 30 -2.51 1.32 5.33
CA LEU A 30 -1.74 0.11 5.58
C LEU A 30 -0.55 0.37 6.50
N GLY A 31 -0.60 1.46 7.27
CA GLY A 31 0.44 1.81 8.23
C GLY A 31 0.83 0.64 9.14
N GLY A 32 2.12 0.33 9.15
CA GLY A 32 2.71 -0.75 9.95
C GLY A 32 2.31 -2.17 9.51
N LYS A 33 1.74 -2.32 8.31
CA LYS A 33 1.48 -3.63 7.69
C LYS A 33 2.64 -4.02 6.79
N VAL A 34 2.71 -5.32 6.49
CA VAL A 34 3.63 -5.87 5.50
C VAL A 34 2.81 -6.44 4.36
N ALA A 35 3.19 -6.15 3.13
CA ALA A 35 2.57 -6.71 1.94
C ALA A 35 3.62 -7.40 1.07
N VAL A 36 3.19 -8.44 0.37
CA VAL A 36 3.99 -9.15 -0.64
C VAL A 36 3.27 -9.04 -1.97
N VAL A 37 3.99 -8.66 -3.01
CA VAL A 37 3.48 -8.62 -4.39
C VAL A 37 4.33 -9.53 -5.26
N THR A 38 3.72 -10.57 -5.83
CA THR A 38 4.34 -11.43 -6.83
C THR A 38 4.16 -10.83 -8.24
N GLY A 39 5.16 -10.98 -9.11
CA GLY A 39 5.16 -10.34 -10.44
C GLY A 39 5.26 -8.81 -10.40
N GLY A 40 5.84 -8.26 -9.32
CA GLY A 40 5.84 -6.81 -9.08
C GLY A 40 6.99 -6.04 -9.72
N ASN A 41 7.84 -6.65 -10.55
CA ASN A 41 8.93 -5.93 -11.22
C ASN A 41 8.43 -4.94 -12.30
N ARG A 42 7.20 -5.14 -12.82
CA ARG A 42 6.64 -4.33 -13.90
C ARG A 42 5.11 -4.38 -13.96
N GLY A 43 4.54 -3.56 -14.82
CA GLY A 43 3.11 -3.58 -15.15
C GLY A 43 2.23 -3.36 -13.92
N LEU A 44 1.08 -4.03 -13.88
CA LEU A 44 0.11 -3.88 -12.79
C LEU A 44 0.67 -4.28 -11.43
N GLY A 45 1.58 -5.27 -11.38
CA GLY A 45 2.21 -5.68 -10.12
C GLY A 45 3.05 -4.56 -9.51
N LEU A 46 3.81 -3.82 -10.32
CA LEU A 46 4.60 -2.68 -9.85
C LEU A 46 3.72 -1.53 -9.38
N GLU A 47 2.65 -1.21 -10.12
CA GLU A 47 1.68 -0.19 -9.70
C GLU A 47 1.01 -0.56 -8.37
N MET A 48 0.63 -1.83 -8.20
CA MET A 48 0.05 -2.31 -6.96
C MET A 48 1.05 -2.22 -5.79
N ALA A 49 2.30 -2.61 -6.04
CA ALA A 49 3.36 -2.50 -5.04
C ALA A 49 3.56 -1.06 -4.59
N LEU A 50 3.59 -0.11 -5.53
CA LEU A 50 3.69 1.31 -5.21
C LEU A 50 2.48 1.80 -4.41
N ALA A 51 1.26 1.50 -4.85
CA ALA A 51 0.04 1.93 -4.16
C ALA A 51 -0.03 1.42 -2.70
N LEU A 52 0.36 0.16 -2.47
CA LEU A 52 0.44 -0.41 -1.13
C LEU A 52 1.50 0.30 -0.27
N ALA A 53 2.63 0.66 -0.87
CA ALA A 53 3.71 1.38 -0.20
C ALA A 53 3.29 2.83 0.13
N GLU A 54 2.57 3.52 -0.77
CA GLU A 54 1.98 4.85 -0.53
C GLU A 54 0.90 4.81 0.55
N ALA A 55 0.15 3.71 0.66
CA ALA A 55 -0.78 3.49 1.76
C ALA A 55 -0.08 3.22 3.12
N GLY A 56 1.26 3.12 3.15
CA GLY A 56 2.07 2.98 4.35
C GLY A 56 2.48 1.55 4.70
N ALA A 57 2.30 0.59 3.78
CA ALA A 57 2.82 -0.76 3.97
C ALA A 57 4.32 -0.85 3.74
N ASN A 58 4.97 -1.81 4.41
CA ASN A 58 6.28 -2.30 4.00
C ASN A 58 6.10 -3.37 2.92
N VAL A 59 6.53 -3.09 1.70
CA VAL A 59 6.21 -3.93 0.54
C VAL A 59 7.44 -4.70 0.07
N TYR A 60 7.30 -6.01 -0.04
CA TYR A 60 8.26 -6.89 -0.68
C TYR A 60 7.75 -7.31 -2.05
N VAL A 61 8.59 -7.17 -3.06
CA VAL A 61 8.28 -7.48 -4.45
C VAL A 61 9.06 -8.70 -4.88
N PHE A 62 8.34 -9.76 -5.25
CA PHE A 62 8.87 -11.05 -5.65
C PHE A 62 8.68 -11.21 -7.16
N ASP A 63 9.75 -11.46 -7.90
CA ASP A 63 9.67 -11.69 -9.34
C ASP A 63 10.86 -12.52 -9.83
N LEU A 64 10.74 -13.09 -11.04
CA LEU A 64 11.69 -14.03 -11.60
C LEU A 64 13.06 -13.42 -11.99
N PRO A 65 13.15 -12.19 -12.55
CA PRO A 65 14.44 -11.65 -12.98
C PRO A 65 15.46 -11.56 -11.84
N GLU A 66 16.73 -11.80 -12.15
CA GLU A 66 17.82 -11.74 -11.15
C GLU A 66 17.99 -10.33 -10.58
N SER A 67 17.72 -9.31 -11.40
CA SER A 67 17.81 -7.90 -11.03
C SER A 67 16.56 -7.14 -11.45
N PRO A 68 16.15 -6.11 -10.69
CA PRO A 68 14.97 -5.31 -11.02
C PRO A 68 15.17 -4.53 -12.32
N GLY A 69 14.08 -4.31 -13.05
CA GLY A 69 14.08 -3.50 -14.27
C GLY A 69 14.12 -2.00 -13.97
N GLU A 70 14.41 -1.20 -15.00
CA GLU A 70 14.51 0.28 -14.89
C GLU A 70 13.26 0.93 -14.28
N LYS A 71 12.07 0.45 -14.64
CA LYS A 71 10.80 0.94 -14.07
C LYS A 71 10.73 0.70 -12.57
N PHE A 72 11.09 -0.50 -12.11
CA PHE A 72 11.13 -0.80 -10.68
C PHE A 72 12.12 0.11 -9.96
N ILE A 73 13.32 0.31 -10.51
CA ILE A 73 14.36 1.16 -9.90
C ILE A 73 13.85 2.60 -9.75
N ALA A 74 13.23 3.16 -10.79
CA ALA A 74 12.64 4.50 -10.73
C ALA A 74 11.53 4.60 -9.66
N THR A 75 10.63 3.59 -9.61
CA THR A 75 9.57 3.52 -8.60
C THR A 75 10.12 3.36 -7.18
N TYR A 76 11.18 2.57 -7.01
CA TYR A 76 11.87 2.38 -5.73
C TYR A 76 12.46 3.70 -5.22
N GLU A 77 13.16 4.46 -6.07
CA GLU A 77 13.73 5.76 -5.69
C GLU A 77 12.63 6.78 -5.36
N TYR A 78 11.53 6.79 -6.13
CA TYR A 78 10.36 7.60 -5.80
C TYR A 78 9.75 7.23 -4.44
N ALA A 79 9.50 5.94 -4.18
CA ALA A 79 8.94 5.46 -2.92
C ALA A 79 9.83 5.82 -1.72
N LYS A 80 11.14 5.77 -1.88
CA LYS A 80 12.10 6.16 -0.85
C LYS A 80 11.99 7.65 -0.50
N GLN A 81 11.76 8.53 -1.48
CA GLN A 81 11.62 9.97 -1.26
C GLN A 81 10.37 10.32 -0.46
N ILE A 82 9.30 9.54 -0.60
CA ILE A 82 8.04 9.72 0.15
C ILE A 82 8.02 8.96 1.48
N GLY A 83 9.13 8.31 1.87
CA GLY A 83 9.25 7.58 3.13
C GLY A 83 8.62 6.18 3.14
N SER A 84 8.25 5.66 1.97
CA SER A 84 7.67 4.32 1.79
C SER A 84 8.76 3.26 1.58
N SER A 85 8.39 1.98 1.77
CA SER A 85 9.33 0.85 1.67
C SER A 85 8.93 -0.12 0.54
N LEU A 86 9.82 -0.26 -0.44
CA LEU A 86 9.78 -1.27 -1.49
C LEU A 86 11.09 -2.06 -1.49
N LYS A 87 11.02 -3.40 -1.48
CA LYS A 87 12.21 -4.26 -1.55
C LYS A 87 12.04 -5.36 -2.60
N TYR A 88 12.95 -5.39 -3.57
CA TYR A 88 12.97 -6.44 -4.60
C TYR A 88 13.61 -7.73 -4.08
N ILE A 89 13.02 -8.87 -4.44
CA ILE A 89 13.50 -10.22 -4.19
C ILE A 89 13.36 -11.02 -5.49
N SER A 90 14.48 -11.51 -6.00
CA SER A 90 14.49 -12.43 -7.14
C SER A 90 14.15 -13.84 -6.66
N VAL A 91 13.05 -14.40 -7.17
CA VAL A 91 12.58 -15.76 -6.83
C VAL A 91 11.56 -16.24 -7.86
N ASP A 92 11.54 -17.55 -8.12
CA ASP A 92 10.45 -18.18 -8.87
C ASP A 92 9.17 -18.20 -8.01
N VAL A 93 8.06 -17.75 -8.59
CA VAL A 93 6.76 -17.59 -7.91
C VAL A 93 5.69 -18.56 -8.44
N THR A 94 6.13 -19.63 -9.12
CA THR A 94 5.27 -20.71 -9.64
C THR A 94 5.37 -22.01 -8.84
#